data_AF-A0A433BZ55-F1
#
_entry.id   AF-A0A433BZ55-F1
#
_cell.length_a   1.000
_cell.length_b   1.000
_cell.length_c   1.000
_cell.angle_alpha   90.00
_cell.angle_beta   90.00
_cell.angle_gamma   90.00
#
_symmetry.space_group_name_H-M   'P 1'
#
loop_
_entity.id
_entity.type
_entity.pdbx_description
1 polymer ?
#
loop_
_entity_poly.entity_id
_entity_poly.type
_entity_poly.pdbx_seq_one_letter_code
_entity_poly.pdbx_strand_id
1 'polypeptide(L)'
;MNTLRTDFTPLAVLAQMLDRLDMSPKAADPLQYRLLAQRATQMLHDLSDRAETQDGLQALLRKSPALTLLYENLHYGEAGLCRAPLAQAVEAEVATRNLLGRLGRAGQLGRSAASREPGAPA
;
A
#
# COMPACT_ATOMS: atom_id res chain seq x y z
N MET A 1 31.36 17.78 22.66
CA MET A 1 30.41 17.18 21.71
C MET A 1 29.75 15.98 22.37
N ASN A 2 28.55 16.14 22.93
CA ASN A 2 27.80 15.01 23.48
C ASN A 2 27.06 14.33 22.33
N THR A 3 27.63 13.25 21.80
CA THR A 3 26.91 12.29 20.96
C THR A 3 25.85 11.63 21.83
N LEU A 4 24.60 12.13 21.76
CA LEU A 4 23.46 11.50 22.42
C LEU A 4 23.27 10.13 21.76
N ARG A 5 23.64 9.06 22.48
CA ARG A 5 23.36 7.68 22.05
C ARG A 5 21.85 7.55 21.86
N THR A 6 21.44 7.23 20.64
CA THR A 6 20.01 6.99 20.35
C THR A 6 19.58 5.69 21.02
N ASP A 7 18.50 5.74 21.79
CA ASP A 7 17.91 4.58 22.45
C ASP A 7 16.91 3.87 21.52
N PHE A 8 17.21 2.62 21.17
CA PHE A 8 16.36 1.78 20.34
C PHE A 8 15.39 0.89 21.14
N THR A 9 15.47 0.93 22.48
CA THR A 9 14.65 0.08 23.36
C THR A 9 13.15 0.19 23.06
N PRO A 10 12.57 1.40 22.91
CA PRO A 10 11.13 1.52 22.62
C PRO A 10 10.74 0.87 21.28
N LEU A 11 11.57 1.05 20.24
CA LEU A 11 11.34 0.46 18.93
C LEU A 11 11.47 -1.07 18.96
N ALA A 12 12.45 -1.59 19.71
CA ALA A 12 12.65 -3.02 19.88
C ALA A 12 11.47 -3.71 20.59
N VAL A 13 10.88 -3.04 21.59
CA VAL A 13 9.66 -3.54 22.24
C VAL A 13 8.50 -3.61 21.26
N LEU A 14 8.27 -2.57 20.47
CA LEU A 14 7.19 -2.58 19.46
C LEU A 14 7.39 -3.65 18.40
N ALA A 15 8.61 -3.80 17.90
CA ALA A 15 8.99 -4.86 16.97
C ALA A 15 8.62 -6.24 17.51
N GLN A 16 9.00 -6.54 18.76
CA GLN A 16 8.68 -7.81 19.38
C GLN A 16 7.18 -8.02 19.60
N MET A 17 6.41 -6.97 19.90
CA MET A 17 4.95 -7.05 20.02
C MET A 17 4.30 -7.34 18.66
N LEU A 18 4.76 -6.68 17.59
CA LEU A 18 4.27 -6.89 16.23
C LEU A 18 4.57 -8.31 15.74
N ASP A 19 5.81 -8.79 15.90
CA ASP A 19 6.20 -10.16 15.52
C ASP A 19 5.34 -11.20 16.25
N ARG A 20 5.00 -10.98 17.53
CA ARG A 20 4.11 -11.88 18.28
C ARG A 20 2.68 -11.87 17.73
N LEU A 21 2.15 -10.71 17.35
CA LEU A 21 0.82 -10.61 16.76
C LEU A 21 0.77 -11.28 15.39
N ASP A 22 1.81 -11.13 14.57
CA ASP A 22 1.92 -11.78 13.26
C ASP A 22 2.03 -13.31 13.37
N MET A 23 2.70 -13.81 14.42
CA MET A 23 2.78 -15.26 14.69
C MET A 23 1.46 -15.86 15.22
N SER A 24 0.53 -15.03 15.74
CA SER A 24 -0.75 -15.50 16.29
C SER A 24 -1.97 -14.69 15.79
N PRO A 25 -2.30 -14.75 14.48
CA PRO A 25 -3.29 -13.86 13.88
C PRO A 25 -4.72 -14.03 14.42
N LYS A 26 -5.07 -15.25 14.88
CA LYS A 26 -6.42 -15.56 15.37
C LYS A 26 -6.76 -14.91 16.72
N ALA A 27 -5.75 -14.46 17.46
CA ALA A 27 -5.91 -13.84 18.78
C ALA A 27 -5.55 -12.34 18.78
N ALA A 28 -5.09 -11.81 17.65
CA ALA A 28 -4.67 -10.42 17.52
C ALA A 28 -5.90 -9.51 17.34
N ASP A 29 -6.06 -8.53 18.24
CA ASP A 29 -7.01 -7.45 18.02
C ASP A 29 -6.52 -6.56 16.86
N PRO A 30 -7.31 -6.39 15.78
CA PRO A 30 -6.93 -5.55 14.65
C PRO A 30 -6.63 -4.10 15.04
N LEU A 31 -7.33 -3.56 16.04
CA LEU A 31 -7.10 -2.19 16.50
C LEU A 31 -5.74 -2.07 17.19
N GLN A 32 -5.42 -3.01 18.09
CA GLN A 32 -4.11 -3.10 18.72
C GLN A 32 -2.99 -3.17 17.69
N TYR A 33 -3.10 -4.06 16.70
CA TYR A 33 -2.09 -4.19 15.65
C TYR A 33 -1.86 -2.86 14.94
N ARG A 34 -2.95 -2.20 14.52
CA ARG A 34 -2.88 -0.92 13.81
C ARG A 34 -2.19 0.16 14.62
N LEU A 35 -2.49 0.26 15.92
CA LEU A 35 -1.88 1.26 16.80
C LEU A 35 -0.36 1.01 16.97
N LEU A 36 0.05 -0.25 17.15
CA LEU A 36 1.46 -0.62 17.27
C LEU A 36 2.22 -0.33 15.96
N ALA A 37 1.65 -0.71 14.82
CA ALA A 37 2.24 -0.47 13.51
C ALA A 37 2.40 1.02 13.22
N GLN A 38 1.38 1.84 13.52
CA GLN A 38 1.45 3.29 13.38
C GLN A 38 2.55 3.90 14.26
N ARG A 39 2.64 3.48 15.53
CA ARG A 39 3.65 3.99 16.44
C ARG A 39 5.07 3.57 16.03
N ALA A 40 5.25 2.33 15.59
CA ALA A 40 6.52 1.85 15.07
C ALA A 40 6.94 2.61 13.81
N THR A 41 6.02 2.83 12.88
CA THR A 41 6.26 3.60 11.63
C THR A 41 6.71 5.03 11.93
N GLN A 42 6.08 5.71 12.89
CA GLN A 42 6.50 7.07 13.28
C GLN A 42 7.93 7.09 13.80
N MET A 43 8.30 6.13 14.68
CA MET A 43 9.67 6.06 15.20
C MET A 43 10.68 5.68 14.12
N LEU A 44 10.31 4.79 13.19
CA LEU A 44 11.17 4.47 12.03
C LEU A 44 11.45 5.72 11.19
N HIS A 45 10.41 6.50 10.88
CA HIS A 45 10.56 7.76 10.14
C HIS A 45 11.54 8.71 10.86
N ASP A 46 11.33 8.96 12.16
CA ASP A 46 12.18 9.88 12.95
C ASP A 46 13.65 9.44 13.07
N LEU A 47 13.90 8.13 12.96
CA LEU A 47 15.22 7.50 13.07
C LEU A 47 15.92 7.33 11.73
N SER A 48 15.18 7.20 10.62
CA SER A 48 15.74 6.89 9.29
C SER A 48 16.55 8.05 8.72
N ASP A 49 16.17 9.29 9.03
CA ASP A 49 16.84 10.51 8.55
C ASP A 49 18.22 10.77 9.20
N ARG A 50 18.61 9.96 10.19
CA ARG A 50 19.83 10.20 10.98
C ARG A 50 20.92 9.21 10.57
N ALA A 51 22.08 9.70 10.16
CA ALA A 51 23.20 8.82 9.77
C ALA A 51 23.75 8.00 10.96
N GLU A 52 23.76 8.59 12.16
CA GLU A 52 24.28 8.00 13.40
C GLU A 52 23.44 6.84 13.98
N THR A 53 22.22 6.64 13.47
CA THR A 53 21.28 5.59 13.92
C THR A 53 21.28 4.38 12.99
N GLN A 54 21.91 4.47 11.82
CA GLN A 54 21.81 3.46 10.76
C GLN A 54 22.25 2.07 11.22
N ASP A 55 23.41 1.93 11.86
CA ASP A 55 23.91 0.62 12.30
C ASP A 55 23.01 -0.05 13.34
N GLY A 56 22.52 0.74 14.31
CA GLY A 56 21.61 0.26 15.36
C GLY A 56 20.24 -0.13 14.81
N LEU A 57 19.74 0.67 13.87
CA LEU A 57 18.48 0.40 13.18
C LEU A 57 18.58 -0.87 12.34
N GLN A 58 19.64 -1.02 11.53
CA GLN A 58 19.88 -2.20 10.70
C GLN A 58 19.99 -3.48 11.54
N ALA A 59 20.64 -3.42 12.70
CA ALA A 59 20.71 -4.54 13.62
C ALA A 59 19.33 -4.95 14.17
N LEU A 60 18.41 -4.00 14.33
CA LEU A 60 17.05 -4.27 14.79
C LEU A 60 16.16 -4.83 13.66
N LEU A 61 16.25 -4.26 12.45
CA LEU A 61 15.52 -4.74 11.27
C LEU A 61 15.83 -6.22 11.01
N ARG A 62 17.12 -6.61 11.04
CA ARG A 62 17.53 -8.02 10.87
C ARG A 62 16.92 -9.01 11.87
N LYS A 63 16.44 -8.53 13.03
CA LYS A 63 15.86 -9.37 14.09
C LYS A 63 14.34 -9.45 14.04
N SER A 64 13.69 -8.50 13.35
CA SER A 64 12.23 -8.38 13.34
C SER A 64 11.70 -8.30 11.91
N PRO A 65 11.08 -9.39 11.42
CA PRO A 65 10.39 -9.39 10.13
C PRO A 65 9.31 -8.32 10.03
N ALA A 66 8.49 -8.12 11.07
CA ALA A 66 7.43 -7.12 11.05
C ALA A 66 7.99 -5.70 10.89
N LEU A 67 9.08 -5.39 11.61
CA LEU A 67 9.71 -4.07 11.52
C LEU A 67 10.38 -3.84 10.16
N THR A 68 10.99 -4.89 9.58
CA THR A 68 11.58 -4.83 8.23
C THR A 68 10.53 -4.48 7.18
N LEU A 69 9.37 -5.15 7.22
CA LEU A 69 8.28 -4.85 6.30
C LEU A 69 7.78 -3.41 6.45
N LEU A 70 7.63 -2.90 7.66
CA LEU A 70 7.23 -1.51 7.88
C LEU A 70 8.27 -0.52 7.35
N TYR A 71 9.56 -0.79 7.57
CA TYR A 71 10.65 0.04 7.07
C TYR A 71 10.71 0.06 5.55
N GLU A 72 10.62 -1.10 4.90
CA GLU A 72 10.56 -1.23 3.45
C GLU A 72 9.32 -0.51 2.89
N ASN A 73 8.17 -0.66 3.55
CA ASN A 73 6.95 0.01 3.14
C ASN A 73 7.06 1.54 3.24
N LEU A 74 7.79 2.06 4.24
CA LEU A 74 8.04 3.49 4.38
C LEU A 74 8.94 4.01 3.25
N HIS A 75 9.95 3.24 2.87
CA HIS A 75 10.89 3.57 1.81
C HIS A 75 10.47 2.99 0.45
N TYR A 76 9.18 2.71 0.26
CA TYR A 76 8.65 2.08 -0.96
C TYR A 76 9.06 2.83 -2.23
N GLY A 77 9.12 4.17 -2.16
CA GLY A 77 9.52 5.02 -3.29
C GLY A 77 11.00 4.85 -3.70
N GLU A 78 11.85 4.45 -2.76
CA GLU A 78 13.27 4.15 -2.99
C GLU A 78 13.48 2.67 -3.34
N ALA A 79 12.61 1.78 -2.83
CA ALA A 79 12.67 0.33 -3.03
C ALA A 79 12.30 -0.15 -4.45
N GLY A 80 11.97 0.76 -5.38
CA GLY A 80 11.78 0.47 -6.81
C GLY A 80 10.59 -0.44 -7.16
N LEU A 81 9.80 -0.88 -6.18
CA LEU A 81 8.60 -1.69 -6.36
C LEU A 81 7.36 -0.80 -6.54
N CYS A 82 7.37 0.02 -7.59
CA CYS A 82 6.16 0.65 -8.10
C CYS A 82 5.14 -0.45 -8.44
N ARG A 83 4.01 -0.49 -7.73
CA ARG A 83 2.86 -1.38 -8.01
C ARG A 83 2.32 -1.10 -9.41
N ALA A 84 2.87 -1.79 -10.41
CA ALA A 84 2.65 -1.54 -11.83
C ALA A 84 3.03 -0.10 -12.25
N PRO A 85 3.34 0.13 -13.53
CA PRO A 85 3.47 1.49 -14.03
C PRO A 85 2.11 2.19 -13.92
N LEU A 86 1.90 2.95 -12.84
CA LEU A 86 0.66 3.67 -12.55
C LEU A 86 0.14 4.44 -13.77
N ALA A 87 1.05 5.05 -14.52
CA ALA A 87 0.72 5.73 -15.77
C ALA A 87 0.06 4.78 -16.79
N GLN A 88 0.64 3.61 -17.06
CA GLN A 88 0.08 2.62 -17.99
C GLN A 88 -1.23 2.03 -17.47
N ALA A 89 -1.38 1.84 -16.15
CA ALA A 89 -2.63 1.37 -15.55
C ALA A 89 -3.77 2.40 -15.71
N VAL A 90 -3.48 3.68 -15.48
CA VAL A 90 -4.43 4.79 -15.68
C VAL A 90 -4.78 4.95 -17.16
N GLU A 91 -3.78 4.86 -18.06
CA GLU A 91 -4.01 4.90 -19.50
C GLU A 91 -4.92 3.75 -19.97
N ALA A 92 -4.69 2.53 -19.48
CA ALA A 92 -5.53 1.37 -19.78
C ALA A 92 -6.97 1.56 -19.29
N GLU A 93 -7.17 2.14 -18.10
CA GLU A 93 -8.50 2.43 -17.58
C GLU A 93 -9.23 3.48 -18.43
N VAL A 94 -8.56 4.59 -18.77
CA VAL A 94 -9.13 5.64 -19.63
C VAL A 94 -9.48 5.08 -21.01
N ALA A 95 -8.59 4.30 -21.62
CA ALA A 95 -8.82 3.66 -22.91
C ALA A 95 -10.04 2.71 -22.87
N THR A 96 -10.17 1.92 -21.82
CA THR A 96 -11.29 0.98 -21.63
C THR A 96 -12.62 1.71 -21.47
N ARG A 97 -12.68 2.76 -20.64
CA ARG A 97 -13.89 3.59 -20.46
C ARG A 97 -14.33 4.24 -21.77
N ASN A 98 -13.37 4.73 -22.56
CA ASN A 98 -13.64 5.32 -23.87
C ASN A 98 -14.20 4.28 -24.86
N LEU A 99 -13.63 3.08 -24.90
CA LEU A 99 -14.11 1.99 -25.75
C LEU A 99 -15.54 1.56 -25.39
N LEU A 100 -15.82 1.35 -24.11
CA LEU A 100 -17.16 0.98 -23.63
C LEU A 100 -18.19 2.06 -23.95
N GLY A 101 -17.83 3.34 -23.78
CA GLY A 101 -18.72 4.45 -24.14
C GLY A 101 -19.05 4.50 -25.65
N ARG A 102 -18.09 4.17 -26.51
CA ARG A 102 -18.32 4.07 -27.97
C ARG A 102 -19.24 2.90 -28.33
N LEU A 103 -19.00 1.73 -27.75
CA LEU A 103 -19.83 0.54 -27.98
C LEU A 103 -21.25 0.71 -27.45
N GLY A 104 -21.43 1.37 -26.30
CA GLY A 104 -22.73 1.71 -25.76
C GLY A 104 -23.56 2.59 -26.71
N ARG A 105 -22.95 3.65 -27.26
CA ARG A 105 -23.59 4.55 -28.25
C ARG A 105 -23.93 3.83 -29.55
N ALA A 106 -23.01 3.01 -30.08
CA ALA A 106 -23.24 2.23 -31.29
C ALA A 106 -24.38 1.19 -31.09
N GLY A 107 -24.41 0.53 -29.93
CA GLY A 107 -25.47 -0.42 -29.57
C GLY A 107 -26.83 0.22 -29.31
N GLN A 108 -26.88 1.49 -28.89
CA GLN A 108 -28.13 2.27 -28.79
C GLN A 108 -28.65 2.70 -30.16
N LEU A 109 -27.77 3.16 -31.06
CA LEU A 109 -28.13 3.51 -32.44
C LEU A 109 -28.66 2.28 -33.20
N GLY A 110 -28.03 1.12 -33.04
CA GLY A 110 -28.50 -0.15 -33.64
C GLY A 110 -29.84 -0.63 -33.08
N ARG A 111 -30.07 -0.49 -31.77
CA ARG A 111 -31.37 -0.83 -31.15
C ARG A 111 -32.48 0.14 -31.53
N SER A 112 -32.23 1.45 -31.57
CA SER A 112 -33.21 2.45 -31.98
C SER A 112 -33.58 2.35 -33.46
N ALA A 113 -32.66 1.87 -34.32
CA ALA A 113 -32.97 1.53 -35.71
C ALA A 113 -33.83 0.26 -35.82
N ALA A 114 -33.54 -0.78 -35.03
CA ALA A 114 -34.33 -2.02 -34.99
C ALA A 114 -35.73 -1.83 -34.38
N SER A 115 -35.90 -0.91 -33.43
CA SER A 115 -37.21 -0.55 -32.85
C SER A 115 -38.06 0.38 -33.73
N ARG A 116 -37.52 0.84 -34.88
CA ARG A 116 -38.22 1.72 -35.82
C ARG A 116 -38.87 1.00 -37.01
N GLU A 117 -38.80 -0.33 -37.09
CA GLU A 117 -39.62 -1.11 -38.01
C GLU A 117 -41.05 -1.20 -37.43
N PRO A 118 -42.04 -0.43 -37.94
CA PRO A 118 -43.41 -0.51 -37.49
C PRO A 118 -44.09 -1.62 -38.28
N GLY A 119 -44.70 -2.55 -37.57
CA GLY A 119 -45.58 -3.54 -38.20
C GLY A 119 -46.78 -2.88 -38.92
N ALA A 120 -46.98 -3.35 -40.15
CA ALA A 120 -48.27 -3.64 -40.82
C ALA A 120 -49.15 -2.41 -41.23
N PRO A 121 -50.25 -2.55 -42.03
CA PRO A 121 -50.91 -3.77 -42.53
C PRO A 121 -51.46 -3.71 -43.99
N ALA A 122 -52.11 -4.83 -44.35
CA ALA A 122 -53.08 -5.12 -45.44
C ALA A 122 -52.52 -5.59 -46.80
#